data_AF-A0A429A0D9-F1
#
_entry.id   AF-A0A429A0D9-F1
#
_cell.length_a   1.000
_cell.length_b   1.000
_cell.length_c   1.000
_cell.angle_alpha   90.00
_cell.angle_beta   90.00
_cell.angle_gamma   90.00
#
_symmetry.space_group_name_H-M   'P 1'
#
loop_
_entity.id
_entity.type
_entity.pdbx_description
1 polymer ?
#
loop_
_entity_poly.entity_id
_entity_poly.type
_entity_poly.pdbx_seq_one_letter_code
_entity_poly.pdbx_strand_id
1 'polypeptide(L)'
;MPTRAPRPPLPDLGHVRSWEAAGAGMPPQRRQASSGGGRSINWSPRSYQESEDDREVGRRGEEIILGVERERVRRLGFSPDRVKWIADSVPGADHDIVSVDDDGADLWVEVKSTTGRQGKFSWPASEFRLAVRARRRYVLYRVYEANTTAPSWSRIRDPIGSFDAGNLRLDLNSLTGDVGPLHESTDSDT
;
A
#
# COMPACT_ATOMS: atom_id res chain seq x y z
N MET A 1 -8.47 -27.84 14.80
CA MET A 1 -7.51 -27.03 14.01
C MET A 1 -6.57 -26.35 15.00
N PRO A 2 -5.24 -26.42 14.88
CA PRO A 2 -4.38 -25.65 15.77
C PRO A 2 -4.53 -24.18 15.41
N THR A 3 -5.15 -23.41 16.31
CA THR A 3 -5.18 -21.96 16.29
C THR A 3 -3.74 -21.46 16.27
N ARG A 4 -3.38 -20.61 15.30
CA ARG A 4 -2.05 -19.98 15.27
C ARG A 4 -1.87 -19.21 16.59
N ALA A 5 -0.68 -19.30 17.19
CA ALA A 5 -0.41 -18.59 18.45
C ALA A 5 -0.73 -17.08 18.30
N PRO A 6 -1.31 -16.45 19.34
CA PRO A 6 -1.64 -15.02 19.31
C PRO A 6 -0.38 -14.19 19.06
N ARG A 7 -0.52 -13.09 18.31
CA ARG A 7 0.60 -12.18 18.06
C ARG A 7 1.01 -11.50 19.37
N PRO A 8 2.32 -11.29 19.60
CA PRO A 8 2.77 -10.48 20.73
C PRO A 8 2.30 -9.03 20.56
N PRO A 9 2.12 -8.28 21.66
CA PRO A 9 1.73 -6.88 21.60
C PRO A 9 2.77 -6.05 20.83
N LEU A 10 2.30 -5.01 20.14
CA LEU A 10 3.17 -4.13 19.37
C LEU A 10 4.07 -3.30 20.31
N PRO A 11 5.38 -3.13 20.01
CA PRO A 11 6.28 -2.32 20.83
C PRO A 11 5.85 -0.85 20.85
N ASP A 12 6.17 -0.08 21.89
CA ASP A 12 5.93 1.37 21.86
C ASP A 12 6.68 2.07 20.69
N LEU A 13 6.02 3.00 20.02
CA LEU A 13 6.58 3.80 18.92
C LEU A 13 7.78 4.63 19.37
N GLY A 14 7.85 5.05 20.63
CA GLY A 14 8.99 5.81 21.18
C GLY A 14 10.33 5.06 21.10
N HIS A 15 10.30 3.73 20.96
CA HIS A 15 11.48 2.88 20.82
C HIS A 15 11.73 2.42 19.37
N VAL A 16 10.90 2.84 18.43
CA VAL A 16 11.01 2.42 17.03
C VAL A 16 12.08 3.23 16.31
N ARG A 17 13.06 2.52 15.72
CA ARG A 17 14.05 3.12 14.83
C ARG A 17 13.92 2.48 13.45
N SER A 18 13.20 3.17 12.56
CA SER A 18 13.00 2.71 11.20
C SER A 18 14.13 3.14 10.26
N TRP A 19 14.30 2.43 9.15
CA TRP A 19 15.31 2.75 8.14
C TRP A 19 14.80 2.44 6.73
N GLU A 20 15.31 3.19 5.75
CA GLU A 20 15.00 3.00 4.33
C GLU A 20 15.76 1.78 3.79
N ALA A 21 15.03 0.75 3.40
CA ALA A 21 15.56 -0.38 2.67
C ALA A 21 16.02 0.06 1.28
N ALA A 22 17.27 -0.25 0.92
CA ALA A 22 17.74 -0.10 -0.44
C ALA A 22 16.75 -0.80 -1.38
N GLY A 23 16.27 -0.07 -2.39
CA GLY A 23 15.28 -0.58 -3.33
C GLY A 23 15.71 -1.95 -3.83
N ALA A 24 14.97 -2.98 -3.43
CA ALA A 24 15.20 -4.33 -3.93
C ALA A 24 14.87 -4.30 -5.42
N GLY A 25 15.84 -3.96 -6.26
CA GLY A 25 15.79 -4.27 -7.68
C GLY A 25 15.43 -5.74 -7.77
N MET A 26 14.36 -6.05 -8.51
CA MET A 26 13.90 -7.42 -8.69
C MET A 26 15.09 -8.25 -9.20
N PRO A 27 15.55 -9.30 -8.48
CA PRO A 27 16.41 -10.28 -9.12
C PRO A 27 15.61 -10.92 -10.27
N PRO A 28 16.20 -11.15 -11.45
CA PRO A 28 15.50 -11.85 -12.54
C PRO A 28 15.20 -13.27 -12.08
N GLN A 29 13.95 -13.54 -11.71
CA GLN A 29 13.53 -14.91 -11.42
C GLN A 29 13.40 -15.67 -12.74
N ARG A 30 14.37 -16.56 -12.96
CA ARG A 30 14.40 -17.59 -13.99
C ARG A 30 13.00 -18.23 -14.10
N ARG A 31 12.43 -18.21 -15.30
CA ARG A 31 11.22 -18.97 -15.64
C ARG A 31 11.47 -20.46 -15.35
N GLN A 32 11.09 -20.92 -14.16
CA GLN A 32 10.84 -22.34 -13.96
C GLN A 32 9.38 -22.54 -14.32
N ALA A 33 9.15 -23.21 -15.44
CA ALA A 33 7.87 -23.82 -15.72
C ALA A 33 7.60 -24.85 -14.61
N SER A 34 6.77 -24.51 -13.63
CA SER A 34 6.21 -25.51 -12.73
C SER A 34 5.02 -26.13 -13.43
N SER A 35 5.26 -27.32 -13.97
CA SER A 35 4.24 -28.31 -14.30
C SER A 35 3.28 -28.49 -13.12
N GLY A 36 2.00 -28.64 -13.45
CA GLY A 36 0.89 -28.67 -12.51
C GLY A 36 1.05 -29.64 -11.34
N GLY A 37 0.65 -29.16 -10.18
CA GLY A 37 0.51 -29.93 -8.95
C GLY A 37 -0.42 -29.15 -8.03
N GLY A 38 -1.72 -29.35 -8.20
CA GLY A 38 -2.76 -28.71 -7.39
C GLY A 38 -2.64 -29.13 -5.93
N ARG A 39 -1.95 -28.32 -5.13
CA ARG A 39 -2.12 -28.33 -3.68
C ARG A 39 -3.38 -27.53 -3.38
N SER A 40 -4.44 -28.25 -3.02
CA SER A 40 -5.62 -27.66 -2.39
C SER A 40 -5.15 -26.90 -1.15
N ILE A 41 -5.01 -25.58 -1.28
CA ILE A 41 -4.87 -24.69 -0.14
C ILE A 41 -6.26 -24.67 0.49
N ASN A 42 -6.43 -25.35 1.61
CA ASN A 42 -7.62 -25.20 2.44
C ASN A 42 -7.72 -23.71 2.82
N TRP A 43 -8.52 -22.95 2.08
CA TRP A 43 -8.85 -21.58 2.40
C TRP A 43 -9.76 -21.61 3.63
N SER A 44 -9.18 -21.35 4.79
CA SER A 44 -9.93 -21.06 6.00
C SER A 44 -10.15 -19.55 6.08
N PRO A 45 -11.39 -19.07 6.28
CA PRO A 45 -11.67 -17.67 6.55
C PRO A 45 -10.82 -17.19 7.73
N ARG A 46 -10.26 -15.96 7.63
CA ARG A 46 -9.52 -15.35 8.74
C ARG A 46 -10.46 -15.15 9.93
N SER A 47 -9.94 -15.40 11.12
CA SER A 47 -10.63 -15.09 12.37
C SER A 47 -10.75 -13.56 12.56
N TYR A 48 -11.68 -13.15 13.42
CA TYR A 48 -11.82 -11.76 13.82
C TYR A 48 -10.53 -11.21 14.45
N GLN A 49 -9.92 -11.97 15.37
CA GLN A 49 -8.67 -11.59 16.02
C GLN A 49 -7.54 -11.35 15.00
N GLU A 50 -7.39 -12.23 14.01
CA GLU A 50 -6.37 -12.04 12.97
C GLU A 50 -6.61 -10.78 12.15
N SER A 51 -7.88 -10.40 11.95
CA SER A 51 -8.25 -9.17 11.23
C SER A 51 -7.98 -7.92 12.06
N GLU A 52 -8.18 -7.96 13.38
CA GLU A 52 -7.84 -6.87 14.29
C GLU A 52 -6.33 -6.66 14.37
N ASP A 53 -5.56 -7.74 14.57
CA ASP A 53 -4.10 -7.65 14.59
C ASP A 53 -3.53 -7.15 13.25
N ASP A 54 -4.16 -7.49 12.11
CA ASP A 54 -3.76 -6.99 10.78
C ASP A 54 -4.02 -5.48 10.67
N ARG A 55 -5.13 -4.98 11.24
CA ARG A 55 -5.40 -3.54 11.32
C ARG A 55 -4.40 -2.82 12.20
N GLU A 56 -4.04 -3.41 13.34
CA GLU A 56 -3.05 -2.82 14.26
C GLU A 56 -1.67 -2.68 13.58
N VAL A 57 -1.26 -3.70 12.81
CA VAL A 57 -0.05 -3.66 11.98
C VAL A 57 -0.14 -2.59 10.87
N GLY A 58 -1.32 -2.45 10.25
CA GLY A 58 -1.60 -1.40 9.26
C GLY A 58 -1.38 -0.01 9.85
N ARG A 59 -2.15 0.31 10.88
CA ARG A 59 -2.09 1.57 11.64
C ARG A 59 -0.66 1.89 12.10
N ARG A 60 0.05 0.90 12.65
CA ARG A 60 1.43 1.09 13.10
C ARG A 60 2.36 1.52 11.96
N GLY A 61 2.22 0.94 10.77
CA GLY A 61 3.01 1.36 9.63
C GLY A 61 2.68 2.79 9.18
N GLU A 62 1.40 3.17 9.21
CA GLU A 62 0.98 4.54 8.93
C GLU A 62 1.64 5.55 9.90
N GLU A 63 1.69 5.23 11.20
CA GLU A 63 2.38 6.06 12.21
C GLU A 63 3.88 6.20 11.93
N ILE A 64 4.54 5.09 11.56
CA ILE A 64 5.96 5.10 11.20
C ILE A 64 6.20 6.01 10.00
N ILE A 65 5.39 5.88 8.93
CA ILE A 65 5.55 6.68 7.71
C ILE A 65 5.18 8.14 7.94
N LEU A 66 4.20 8.44 8.79
CA LEU A 66 3.86 9.81 9.18
C LEU A 66 5.08 10.52 9.78
N GLY A 67 5.82 9.85 10.67
CA GLY A 67 7.07 10.37 11.26
C GLY A 67 8.16 10.58 10.20
N VAL A 68 8.35 9.60 9.31
CA VAL A 68 9.32 9.68 8.20
C VAL A 68 9.02 10.86 7.28
N GLU A 69 7.76 11.07 6.92
CA GLU A 69 7.33 12.15 6.03
C GLU A 69 7.44 13.52 6.70
N ARG A 70 7.10 13.66 7.99
CA ARG A 70 7.31 14.90 8.76
C ARG A 70 8.78 15.30 8.78
N GLU A 71 9.66 14.33 9.05
CA GLU A 71 11.12 14.54 9.01
C GLU A 71 11.60 14.96 7.61
N ARG A 72 11.09 14.30 6.56
CA ARG A 72 11.40 14.64 5.15
C ARG A 72 10.95 16.05 4.79
N VAL A 73 9.71 16.42 5.10
CA VAL A 73 9.12 17.73 4.83
C VAL A 73 9.86 18.83 5.59
N ARG A 74 10.23 18.58 6.85
CA ARG A 74 11.07 19.49 7.64
C ARG A 74 12.43 19.73 6.98
N ARG A 75 13.08 18.69 6.44
CA ARG A 75 14.36 18.82 5.70
C ARG A 75 14.23 19.60 4.39
N LEU A 76 13.05 19.61 3.76
CA LEU A 76 12.76 20.43 2.58
C LEU A 76 12.51 21.91 2.93
N GLY A 77 12.47 22.28 4.22
CA GLY A 77 12.20 23.65 4.67
C GLY A 77 10.71 23.98 4.81
N PHE A 78 9.83 22.99 4.70
CA PHE A 78 8.39 23.14 4.92
C PHE A 78 7.99 22.77 6.36
N SER A 79 6.84 23.27 6.82
CA SER A 79 6.31 22.89 8.13
C SER A 79 5.87 21.41 8.14
N PRO A 80 6.33 20.60 9.10
CA PRO A 80 5.88 19.21 9.26
C PRO A 80 4.38 19.08 9.59
N ASP A 81 3.72 20.15 10.05
CA ASP A 81 2.26 20.15 10.31
C ASP A 81 1.42 20.07 9.03
N ARG A 82 2.04 20.31 7.87
CA ARG A 82 1.40 20.06 6.57
C ARG A 82 1.24 18.56 6.29
N VAL A 83 1.97 17.69 6.99
CA VAL A 83 1.83 16.25 6.87
C VAL A 83 0.71 15.75 7.78
N LYS A 84 -0.36 15.22 7.17
CA LYS A 84 -1.61 14.87 7.84
C LYS A 84 -1.95 13.39 7.65
N TRP A 85 -2.40 12.74 8.72
CA TRP A 85 -2.92 11.37 8.68
C TRP A 85 -4.41 11.42 8.36
N ILE A 86 -4.77 11.06 7.13
CA ILE A 86 -6.14 11.15 6.62
C ILE A 86 -6.95 9.91 7.02
N ALA A 87 -6.38 8.71 6.89
CA ALA A 87 -7.07 7.45 7.20
C ALA A 87 -7.56 7.35 8.66
N ASP A 88 -6.86 7.98 9.62
CA ASP A 88 -7.28 8.04 11.03
C ASP A 88 -8.53 8.91 11.26
N SER A 89 -8.79 9.88 10.38
CA SER A 89 -9.87 10.86 10.53
C SER A 89 -11.03 10.69 9.55
N VAL A 90 -10.80 10.01 8.43
CA VAL A 90 -11.79 9.84 7.34
C VAL A 90 -11.97 8.36 7.04
N PRO A 91 -13.09 7.75 7.50
CA PRO A 91 -13.43 6.38 7.13
C PRO A 91 -13.51 6.21 5.61
N GLY A 92 -12.77 5.24 5.07
CA GLY A 92 -12.76 4.95 3.64
C GLY A 92 -12.01 5.97 2.79
N ALA A 93 -11.05 6.71 3.36
CA ALA A 93 -10.11 7.52 2.61
C ALA A 93 -9.46 6.74 1.45
N ASP A 94 -9.15 7.43 0.35
CA ASP A 94 -8.48 6.84 -0.82
C ASP A 94 -6.95 6.93 -0.75
N HIS A 95 -6.42 7.30 0.43
CA HIS A 95 -5.01 7.30 0.79
C HIS A 95 -4.85 7.49 2.32
N ASP A 96 -3.68 7.16 2.85
CA ASP A 96 -3.42 7.23 4.29
C ASP A 96 -2.94 8.60 4.74
N ILE A 97 -1.99 9.21 4.01
CA ILE A 97 -1.29 10.42 4.43
C ILE A 97 -1.26 11.44 3.29
N VAL A 98 -1.50 12.72 3.62
CA VAL A 98 -1.12 13.86 2.77
C VAL A 98 0.22 14.38 3.25
N SER A 99 1.16 14.56 2.32
CA SER A 99 2.50 15.10 2.55
C SER A 99 2.83 16.20 1.56
N VAL A 100 4.06 16.71 1.59
CA VAL A 100 4.51 17.84 0.77
C VAL A 100 5.68 17.43 -0.13
N ASP A 101 5.58 17.72 -1.42
CA ASP A 101 6.63 17.46 -2.40
C ASP A 101 7.77 18.49 -2.34
N ASP A 102 8.81 18.28 -3.13
CA ASP A 102 9.93 19.21 -3.30
C ASP A 102 9.52 20.60 -3.80
N ASP A 103 8.52 20.68 -4.68
CA ASP A 103 7.95 21.92 -5.18
C ASP A 103 6.87 22.53 -4.25
N GLY A 104 6.63 21.92 -3.09
CA GLY A 104 5.69 22.42 -2.09
C GLY A 104 4.23 22.02 -2.35
N ALA A 105 3.91 21.34 -3.46
CA ALA A 105 2.59 20.81 -3.71
C ALA A 105 2.32 19.54 -2.90
N ASP A 106 1.06 19.08 -2.90
CA ASP A 106 0.67 17.91 -2.12
C ASP A 106 1.15 16.59 -2.75
N LEU A 107 1.56 15.66 -1.89
CA LEU A 107 1.81 14.26 -2.19
C LEU A 107 0.79 13.39 -1.48
N TRP A 108 0.20 12.45 -2.20
CA TRP A 108 -0.66 11.41 -1.64
C TRP A 108 0.17 10.18 -1.34
N VAL A 109 0.10 9.73 -0.08
CA VAL A 109 0.91 8.63 0.45
C VAL A 109 0.00 7.49 0.87
N GLU A 110 0.34 6.31 0.38
CA GLU A 110 -0.31 5.04 0.69
C GLU A 110 0.67 4.12 1.40
N VAL A 111 0.25 3.46 2.48
CA VAL A 111 1.13 2.67 3.35
C VAL A 111 0.63 1.25 3.43
N LYS A 112 1.43 0.31 2.92
CA LYS A 112 1.16 -1.12 3.05
C LYS A 112 2.13 -1.75 4.04
N SER A 113 1.61 -2.32 5.12
CA SER A 113 2.40 -2.86 6.22
C SER A 113 2.37 -4.39 6.26
N THR A 114 3.47 -5.00 6.72
CA THR A 114 3.53 -6.44 6.96
C THR A 114 4.44 -6.77 8.13
N THR A 115 4.19 -7.90 8.79
CA THR A 115 5.06 -8.45 9.85
C THR A 115 6.27 -9.19 9.30
N GLY A 116 6.27 -9.54 8.01
CA GLY A 116 7.36 -10.25 7.34
C GLY A 116 8.27 -9.34 6.52
N ARG A 117 9.27 -9.94 5.87
CA ARG A 117 10.18 -9.28 4.91
C ARG A 117 9.75 -9.47 3.45
N GLN A 118 8.66 -10.20 3.23
CA GLN A 118 8.08 -10.50 1.92
C GLN A 118 6.55 -10.54 2.04
N GLY A 119 5.86 -10.50 0.90
CA GLY A 119 4.43 -10.76 0.84
C GLY A 119 3.71 -9.85 -0.15
N LYS A 120 2.56 -10.34 -0.64
CA LYS A 120 1.65 -9.54 -1.46
C LYS A 120 0.93 -8.51 -0.58
N PHE A 121 0.34 -7.49 -1.19
CA PHE A 121 -0.64 -6.61 -0.56
C PHE A 121 -1.91 -6.58 -1.40
N SER A 122 -3.01 -6.20 -0.75
CA SER A 122 -4.22 -5.78 -1.45
C SER A 122 -4.14 -4.28 -1.71
N TRP A 123 -4.65 -3.85 -2.86
CA TRP A 123 -4.75 -2.44 -3.22
C TRP A 123 -6.21 -2.12 -3.56
N PRO A 124 -6.97 -1.54 -2.60
CA PRO A 124 -8.33 -1.06 -2.83
C PRO A 124 -8.49 -0.21 -4.09
N ALA A 125 -9.67 -0.33 -4.73
CA ALA A 125 -9.94 0.33 -6.00
C ALA A 125 -9.95 1.86 -5.91
N SER A 126 -10.39 2.44 -4.77
CA SER A 126 -10.36 3.89 -4.54
C SER A 126 -8.93 4.43 -4.55
N GLU A 127 -8.04 3.79 -3.78
CA GLU A 127 -6.62 4.12 -3.70
C GLU A 127 -5.92 3.93 -5.06
N PHE A 128 -6.17 2.81 -5.74
CA PHE A 128 -5.59 2.56 -7.05
C PHE A 128 -6.03 3.61 -8.08
N ARG A 129 -7.32 4.01 -8.08
CA ARG A 129 -7.81 5.09 -8.93
C ARG A 129 -7.13 6.42 -8.62
N LEU A 130 -6.88 6.74 -7.35
CA LEU A 130 -6.11 7.93 -6.98
C LEU A 130 -4.68 7.85 -7.53
N ALA A 131 -4.01 6.71 -7.38
CA ALA A 131 -2.65 6.51 -7.93
C ALA A 131 -2.60 6.71 -9.45
N VAL A 132 -3.60 6.22 -10.18
CA VAL A 132 -3.73 6.44 -11.63
C VAL A 132 -3.89 7.92 -11.98
N ARG A 133 -4.71 8.67 -11.23
CA ARG A 133 -4.92 10.11 -11.47
C ARG A 133 -3.71 10.96 -11.08
N ALA A 134 -3.11 10.67 -9.93
CA ALA A 134 -2.07 11.50 -9.31
C ALA A 134 -0.65 11.20 -9.83
N ARG A 135 -0.39 9.99 -10.34
CA ARG A 135 0.89 9.58 -10.95
C ARG A 135 2.09 9.94 -10.08
N ARG A 136 2.94 10.88 -10.53
CA ARG A 136 4.14 11.35 -9.82
C ARG A 136 3.86 12.02 -8.48
N ARG A 137 2.59 12.34 -8.18
CA ARG A 137 2.15 12.85 -6.88
C ARG A 137 1.68 11.76 -5.92
N TYR A 138 1.67 10.50 -6.35
CA TYR A 138 1.32 9.37 -5.51
C TYR A 138 2.57 8.56 -5.14
N VAL A 139 2.70 8.22 -3.87
CA VAL A 139 3.81 7.44 -3.33
C VAL A 139 3.26 6.26 -2.55
N LEU A 140 3.66 5.05 -2.96
CA LEU A 140 3.36 3.82 -2.25
C LEU A 140 4.53 3.44 -1.34
N TYR A 141 4.31 3.45 -0.04
CA TYR A 141 5.22 2.93 0.97
C TYR A 141 4.90 1.47 1.26
N ARG A 142 5.97 0.68 1.43
CA ARG A 142 5.91 -0.68 1.98
C ARG A 142 6.71 -0.72 3.27
N VAL A 143 6.06 -1.04 4.39
CA VAL A 143 6.69 -1.23 5.70
C VAL A 143 6.80 -2.73 6.00
N TYR A 144 8.00 -3.17 6.31
CA TYR A 144 8.34 -4.55 6.65
C TYR A 144 8.64 -4.68 8.12
N GLU A 145 8.38 -5.87 8.67
CA GLU A 145 8.60 -6.17 10.09
C GLU A 145 7.99 -5.08 10.99
N ALA A 146 6.82 -4.58 10.57
CA ALA A 146 6.16 -3.44 11.19
C ALA A 146 5.87 -3.71 12.67
N ASN A 147 5.71 -4.96 13.08
CA ASN A 147 5.50 -5.37 14.47
C ASN A 147 6.76 -5.38 15.35
N THR A 148 7.89 -4.85 14.87
CA THR A 148 9.16 -4.83 15.61
C THR A 148 9.55 -3.42 16.04
N THR A 149 10.68 -3.29 16.74
CA THR A 149 11.30 -2.01 17.10
C THR A 149 12.23 -1.47 16.01
N ALA A 150 12.56 -2.27 14.99
CA ALA A 150 13.46 -1.88 13.91
C ALA A 150 12.86 -2.17 12.51
N PRO A 151 11.64 -1.68 12.22
CA PRO A 151 10.98 -1.90 10.94
C PRO A 151 11.78 -1.24 9.81
N SER A 152 11.77 -1.87 8.64
CA SER A 152 12.35 -1.29 7.43
C SER A 152 11.24 -0.86 6.49
N TRP A 153 11.49 0.16 5.67
CA TRP A 153 10.50 0.61 4.70
C TRP A 153 11.14 0.91 3.35
N SER A 154 10.36 0.79 2.29
CA SER A 154 10.73 1.20 0.94
C SER A 154 9.59 2.01 0.34
N ARG A 155 9.88 2.85 -0.65
CA ARG A 155 8.86 3.66 -1.33
C ARG A 155 8.98 3.59 -2.84
N ILE A 156 7.84 3.63 -3.51
CA ILE A 156 7.72 3.69 -4.96
C ILE A 156 6.95 4.96 -5.30
N ARG A 157 7.64 5.93 -5.90
CA ARG A 157 7.01 7.12 -6.47
C ARG A 157 6.49 6.79 -7.86
N ASP A 158 5.28 7.26 -8.18
CA ASP A 158 4.55 6.86 -9.39
C ASP A 158 4.53 5.32 -9.56
N PRO A 159 3.83 4.59 -8.66
CA PRO A 159 3.74 3.14 -8.76
C PRO A 159 3.08 2.67 -10.07
N ILE A 160 2.20 3.49 -10.67
CA ILE A 160 1.63 3.18 -11.98
C ILE A 160 2.71 3.31 -13.08
N GLY A 161 3.51 4.37 -13.05
CA GLY A 161 4.68 4.48 -13.96
C GLY A 161 5.70 3.36 -13.77
N SER A 162 5.90 2.90 -12.53
CA SER A 162 6.75 1.74 -12.24
C SER A 162 6.15 0.44 -12.80
N PHE A 163 4.82 0.29 -12.78
CA PHE A 163 4.13 -0.83 -13.42
C PHE A 163 4.25 -0.77 -14.95
N ASP A 164 4.00 0.41 -15.54
CA ASP A 164 4.14 0.66 -16.99
C ASP A 164 5.57 0.32 -17.48
N ALA A 165 6.58 0.62 -16.66
CA ALA A 165 7.99 0.32 -16.94
C ALA A 165 8.41 -1.13 -16.64
N GLY A 166 7.51 -1.98 -16.11
CA GLY A 166 7.81 -3.37 -15.76
C GLY A 166 8.60 -3.56 -14.45
N ASN A 167 8.78 -2.50 -13.66
CA ASN A 167 9.51 -2.52 -12.38
C ASN A 167 8.62 -2.88 -11.19
N LEU A 168 7.29 -2.80 -11.35
CA LEU A 168 6.30 -3.23 -10.38
C LEU A 168 5.39 -4.30 -11.01
N ARG A 169 5.21 -5.42 -10.32
CA ARG A 169 4.26 -6.45 -10.72
C ARG A 169 2.95 -6.26 -9.94
N LEU A 170 1.87 -6.02 -10.67
CA LEU A 170 0.51 -6.01 -10.12
C LEU A 170 -0.26 -7.21 -10.69
N ASP A 171 -0.72 -8.10 -9.82
CA ASP A 171 -1.60 -9.20 -10.20
C ASP A 171 -3.07 -8.72 -9.99
N LEU A 172 -3.78 -8.45 -11.08
CA LEU A 172 -5.18 -8.00 -11.06
C LEU A 172 -6.12 -9.22 -10.99
N ASN A 173 -6.53 -9.58 -9.78
CA ASN A 173 -7.39 -10.75 -9.57
C ASN A 173 -8.86 -10.50 -9.98
N SER A 174 -9.34 -9.25 -9.99
CA SER A 174 -10.62 -8.90 -10.61
C SER A 174 -10.57 -7.50 -11.24
N LEU A 175 -11.21 -7.39 -12.41
CA LEU A 175 -11.47 -6.17 -13.14
C LEU A 175 -12.78 -6.39 -13.90
N THR A 176 -13.85 -5.71 -13.49
CA THR A 176 -15.16 -5.87 -14.12
C THR A 176 -15.58 -4.56 -14.76
N GLY A 177 -15.97 -4.63 -16.03
CA GLY A 177 -16.49 -3.50 -16.80
C GLY A 177 -17.91 -3.81 -17.27
N ASP A 178 -18.77 -2.81 -17.16
CA ASP A 178 -20.12 -2.79 -17.72
C ASP A 178 -20.20 -1.55 -18.60
N VAL A 179 -20.51 -1.75 -19.88
CA VAL A 179 -20.83 -0.67 -20.81
C VAL A 179 -22.32 -0.84 -21.04
N GLY A 180 -23.12 0.03 -20.42
CA GLY A 180 -24.58 -0.01 -20.48
C GLY A 180 -25.11 -0.09 -21.93
N PRO A 181 -26.41 -0.35 -22.12
CA PRO A 181 -26.95 -0.64 -23.45
C PRO A 181 -26.65 0.49 -24.43
N LEU A 182 -26.26 0.12 -25.66
CA LEU A 182 -26.15 1.05 -26.77
C LEU A 182 -27.51 1.72 -26.97
N HIS A 183 -27.58 3.03 -26.83
CA HIS A 183 -28.71 3.78 -27.35
C HIS A 183 -28.55 3.86 -28.86
N GLU A 184 -29.40 3.15 -29.61
CA GLU A 184 -29.62 3.46 -31.02
C GLU A 184 -30.22 4.86 -31.10
N SER A 185 -29.51 5.78 -31.73
CA SER A 185 -30.07 7.04 -32.18
C SER A 185 -31.13 6.72 -33.22
N THR A 186 -32.40 6.77 -32.83
CA THR A 186 -33.49 6.85 -33.79
C THR A 186 -33.37 8.21 -34.47
N ASP A 187 -32.63 8.24 -35.58
CA ASP A 187 -32.79 9.29 -36.58
C ASP A 187 -34.16 9.07 -37.22
N SER A 188 -35.19 9.67 -36.61
CA SER A 188 -36.46 9.92 -37.27
C SER A 188 -36.27 11.17 -38.14
N ASP A 189 -35.71 10.94 -39.32
CA ASP A 189 -35.83 11.85 -40.45
C ASP A 189 -37.23 11.61 -41.05
N THR A 190 -38.12 12.60 -40.89
CA THR A 190 -39.31 12.98 -41.70
C THR A 190 -40.42 13.54 -40.81
#